data_AF-A0A354ZIF9-F1
#
_entry.id   AF-A0A354ZIF9-F1
#
_cell.length_a   1.000
_cell.length_b   1.000
_cell.length_c   1.000
_cell.angle_alpha   90.00
_cell.angle_beta   90.00
_cell.angle_gamma   90.00
#
_symmetry.space_group_name_H-M   'P 1'
#
loop_
_entity.id
_entity.type
_entity.pdbx_description
1 polymer ?
#
loop_
_entity_poly.entity_id
_entity_poly.type
_entity_poly.pdbx_seq_one_letter_code
_entity_poly.pdbx_strand_id
1 'polypeptide(L)'
;MADTVRKQLYVRRRHDDFLKKHSAELGVTEAEIVRDALDSYIAYSGSARRDGSAWAAEEGFINELISTAQSRVTGGRTWQRNDLHER
;
A
#
# COMPACT_ATOMS: atom_id res chain seq x y z
N MET A 1 -25.48 -8.53 -13.69
CA MET A 1 -24.52 -8.47 -14.83
C MET A 1 -24.29 -7.04 -15.37
N ALA A 2 -25.08 -6.03 -14.98
CA ALA A 2 -25.05 -4.71 -15.65
C ALA A 2 -23.91 -3.74 -15.22
N ASP A 3 -23.10 -4.08 -14.21
CA ASP A 3 -22.00 -3.22 -13.74
C ASP A 3 -20.72 -4.04 -13.49
N THR A 4 -20.11 -4.54 -14.56
CA THR A 4 -18.80 -5.20 -14.48
C THR A 4 -17.84 -4.58 -15.48
N VAL A 5 -16.66 -4.19 -14.99
CA VAL A 5 -15.59 -3.60 -15.81
C VAL A 5 -14.50 -4.63 -16.04
N ARG A 6 -14.13 -4.87 -17.31
CA ARG A 6 -13.04 -5.80 -17.65
C ARG A 6 -11.71 -5.23 -17.15
N LYS A 7 -11.01 -6.01 -16.33
CA LYS A 7 -9.63 -5.74 -15.90
C LYS A 7 -8.74 -6.90 -16.34
N GLN A 8 -7.51 -6.59 -16.75
CA GLN A 8 -6.47 -7.57 -17.05
C GLN A 8 -5.34 -7.39 -16.04
N LEU A 9 -4.91 -8.49 -15.43
CA LEU A 9 -3.87 -8.48 -14.40
C LEU A 9 -2.97 -9.70 -14.57
N TYR A 10 -1.67 -9.51 -14.34
CA TYR A 10 -0.72 -10.62 -14.30
C TYR A 10 -0.83 -11.34 -12.97
N VAL A 11 -1.00 -12.66 -13.02
CA VAL A 11 -1.01 -13.53 -11.84
C VAL A 11 0.20 -14.45 -11.85
N ARG A 12 0.59 -14.92 -10.67
CA ARG A 12 1.61 -15.97 -10.56
C ARG A 12 0.99 -17.31 -10.95
N ARG A 13 1.80 -18.23 -11.48
CA ARG A 13 1.35 -19.58 -11.90
C ARG A 13 0.51 -20.30 -10.84
N ARG A 14 0.96 -20.26 -9.58
CA ARG A 14 0.20 -20.84 -8.45
C ARG A 14 -1.21 -20.26 -8.24
N HIS A 15 -1.45 -19.01 -8.63
CA HIS A 15 -2.78 -18.41 -8.51
C HIS A 15 -3.68 -18.87 -9.67
N ASP A 16 -3.13 -19.01 -10.89
CA ASP A 16 -3.84 -19.59 -12.04
C ASP A 16 -4.25 -21.05 -11.76
N ASP A 17 -3.32 -21.84 -11.22
CA ASP A 17 -3.61 -23.23 -10.82
C ASP A 17 -4.71 -23.30 -9.74
N PHE A 18 -4.68 -22.38 -8.77
CA PHE A 18 -5.71 -22.27 -7.74
C PHE A 18 -7.08 -21.92 -8.33
N LEU A 19 -7.14 -20.88 -9.17
CA LEU A 19 -8.38 -20.41 -9.78
C LEU A 19 -9.05 -21.52 -10.59
N LYS A 20 -8.30 -22.18 -11.48
CA LYS A 20 -8.81 -23.28 -12.32
C LYS A 20 -9.34 -24.44 -11.51
N LYS A 21 -8.60 -24.84 -10.47
CA LYS A 21 -9.00 -25.97 -9.62
C LYS A 21 -10.27 -25.63 -8.84
N HIS A 22 -10.29 -24.50 -8.14
CA HIS A 22 -11.45 -24.13 -7.31
C HIS A 22 -12.69 -23.78 -8.14
N SER A 23 -12.52 -23.17 -9.31
CA SER A 23 -13.66 -22.87 -10.21
C SER A 23 -14.34 -24.16 -10.68
N ALA A 24 -13.54 -25.18 -11.02
CA ALA A 24 -14.05 -26.49 -11.41
C ALA A 24 -14.72 -27.24 -10.25
N GLU A 25 -14.11 -27.20 -9.06
CA GLU A 25 -14.66 -27.86 -7.86
C GLU A 25 -15.99 -27.24 -7.39
N LEU A 26 -16.11 -25.91 -7.48
CA LEU A 26 -17.30 -25.17 -7.00
C LEU A 26 -18.36 -24.95 -8.08
N GLY A 27 -18.05 -25.22 -9.36
CA GLY A 27 -18.96 -24.96 -10.48
C GLY A 27 -19.21 -23.48 -10.75
N VAL A 28 -18.27 -22.61 -10.35
CA VAL A 28 -18.31 -21.16 -10.52
C VAL A 28 -17.22 -20.72 -11.50
N THR A 29 -17.26 -19.47 -11.95
CA THR A 29 -16.22 -18.91 -12.81
C THR A 29 -15.01 -18.44 -11.98
N GLU A 30 -13.81 -18.46 -12.58
CA GLU A 30 -12.60 -17.88 -11.95
C GLU A 30 -12.81 -16.41 -11.56
N ALA A 31 -13.60 -15.68 -12.35
CA ALA A 31 -13.93 -14.29 -12.11
C ALA A 31 -14.81 -14.10 -10.86
N GLU A 32 -15.66 -15.07 -10.51
CA GLU A 32 -16.43 -15.05 -9.26
C GLU A 32 -15.52 -15.20 -8.06
N ILE A 33 -14.58 -16.15 -8.11
CA ILE A 33 -13.57 -16.35 -7.06
C ILE A 33 -12.73 -15.08 -6.85
N VAL A 34 -12.33 -14.42 -7.93
CA VAL A 34 -11.59 -13.15 -7.85
C VAL A 34 -12.43 -12.05 -7.22
N ARG A 35 -13.72 -11.94 -7.55
CA ARG A 35 -14.62 -10.96 -6.95
C ARG A 35 -14.82 -11.23 -5.46
N ASP A 36 -15.11 -12.46 -5.06
CA ASP A 36 -15.30 -12.83 -3.65
C ASP A 36 -14.05 -12.57 -2.82
N ALA A 37 -12.87 -12.83 -3.39
CA ALA A 37 -11.59 -12.51 -2.75
C ALA A 37 -11.37 -11.00 -2.60
N LEU A 38 -11.76 -10.20 -3.59
CA LEU A 38 -11.71 -8.74 -3.51
C LEU A 38 -12.70 -8.20 -2.48
N ASP A 39 -13.92 -8.71 -2.43
CA ASP A 39 -14.93 -8.32 -1.44
C ASP A 39 -14.46 -8.69 -0.02
N SER A 40 -13.89 -9.88 0.15
CA SER A 40 -13.27 -10.30 1.40
C SER A 40 -12.10 -9.41 1.80
N TYR A 41 -11.26 -9.02 0.84
CA TYR A 41 -10.16 -8.08 1.07
C TYR A 41 -10.67 -6.70 1.45
N ILE A 42 -11.74 -6.20 0.83
CA ILE A 42 -12.37 -4.92 1.17
C ILE A 42 -12.97 -4.99 2.58
N ALA A 43 -13.67 -6.06 2.92
CA ALA A 43 -14.26 -6.25 4.25
C ALA A 43 -13.17 -6.33 5.33
N TYR A 44 -12.09 -7.07 5.06
CA TYR A 44 -10.95 -7.19 5.97
C TYR A 44 -10.16 -5.89 6.09
N SER A 45 -9.82 -5.25 4.97
CA SER A 45 -9.11 -3.95 4.96
C SER A 45 -9.97 -2.79 5.46
N GLY A 46 -11.30 -2.90 5.42
CA GLY A 46 -12.22 -1.96 6.05
C GLY A 46 -12.12 -1.94 7.57
N SER A 47 -11.70 -3.05 8.21
CA SER A 47 -11.38 -3.09 9.65
C SER A 47 -10.03 -2.42 9.96
N ALA A 48 -9.11 -2.46 9.00
CA ALA A 48 -7.85 -1.72 9.01
C ALA A 48 -7.97 -0.45 8.18
N ARG A 49 -9.05 0.33 8.36
CA ARG A 49 -8.97 1.75 8.04
C ARG A 49 -7.76 2.28 8.82
N ARG A 50 -6.64 2.50 8.12
CA ARG A 50 -5.58 3.34 8.65
C ARG A 50 -6.28 4.61 9.09
N ASP A 51 -6.32 4.82 10.38
CA ASP A 51 -6.94 6.00 10.93
C ASP A 51 -6.22 7.19 10.29
N GLY A 52 -6.92 7.92 9.41
CA GLY A 52 -6.36 9.11 8.79
C GLY A 52 -5.94 10.14 9.84
N SER A 53 -6.52 10.06 11.05
CA SER A 53 -6.13 10.87 12.19
C SER A 53 -4.71 10.54 12.69
N ALA A 54 -4.28 9.27 12.63
CA ALA A 54 -2.93 8.88 13.02
C ALA A 54 -1.88 9.46 12.06
N TRP A 55 -2.20 9.48 10.76
CA TRP A 55 -1.33 10.13 9.77
C TRP A 55 -1.34 11.66 9.92
N ALA A 56 -2.51 12.27 10.15
CA ALA A 56 -2.61 13.71 10.39
C ALA A 56 -1.89 14.15 11.68
N ALA A 57 -1.90 13.32 12.72
CA ALA A 57 -1.16 13.56 13.96
C ALA A 57 0.36 13.49 13.73
N GLU A 58 0.84 12.52 12.95
CA GLU A 58 2.24 12.43 12.55
C GLU A 58 2.69 13.63 11.71
N GLU A 59 1.87 14.07 10.76
CA GLU A 59 2.13 15.30 9.99
C GLU A 59 2.19 16.54 10.90
N GLY A 60 1.31 16.63 11.90
CA GLY A 60 1.35 17.68 12.91
C GLY A 60 2.66 17.68 13.70
N PHE A 61 3.10 16.51 14.17
CA PHE A 61 4.34 16.33 14.91
C PHE A 61 5.59 16.70 14.08
N ILE A 62 5.64 16.29 12.80
CA ILE A 62 6.73 16.66 11.89
C ILE A 62 6.77 18.18 11.67
N ASN A 63 5.61 18.82 11.47
CA ASN A 63 5.55 20.27 11.30
C ASN A 63 5.96 21.04 12.56
N GLU A 64 5.61 20.54 13.75
CA GLU A 64 6.09 21.07 15.03
C GLU A 64 7.62 20.95 15.14
N LEU A 65 8.19 19.78 14.79
CA LEU A 65 9.64 19.59 14.76
C LEU A 65 10.34 20.54 13.79
N ILE A 66 9.81 20.72 12.58
CA ILE A 66 10.37 21.65 11.58
C ILE A 66 10.31 23.10 12.09
N SER A 67 9.18 23.52 12.64
CA SER A 67 8.98 24.85 13.23
C SER A 67 9.98 25.11 14.37
N THR A 68 10.17 24.12 15.24
CA THR A 68 11.08 24.23 16.39
C THR A 68 12.55 24.16 15.97
N ALA A 69 12.87 23.37 14.94
CA ALA A 69 14.22 23.22 14.39
C ALA A 69 14.73 24.46 13.64
N GLN A 70 13.85 25.35 13.16
CA GLN A 70 14.25 26.62 12.54
C GLN A 70 15.05 27.53 13.50
N SER A 71 15.00 27.28 14.82
CA SER A 71 15.69 28.11 15.81
C SER A 71 17.13 27.71 16.14
N ARG A 72 17.64 26.54 15.71
CA ARG A 72 19.02 26.12 16.02
C ARG A 72 19.64 25.20 14.97
N VAL A 73 20.17 25.78 13.89
CA VAL A 73 21.48 25.38 13.36
C VAL A 73 22.23 26.63 12.90
N THR A 74 22.89 27.32 13.83
CA THR A 74 23.94 28.31 13.52
C THR A 74 25.17 27.57 13.01
N GLY A 75 25.12 27.12 11.76
CA GLY A 75 26.19 26.37 11.12
C GLY A 75 25.69 25.71 9.86
N GLY A 76 26.01 26.28 8.70
CA GLY A 76 25.81 25.58 7.43
C GLY A 76 26.50 24.21 7.46
N ARG A 77 25.99 23.28 6.65
CA ARG A 77 26.66 21.97 6.45
C ARG A 77 28.13 22.20 6.15
N THR A 78 29.00 21.74 7.03
CA THR A 78 30.46 21.88 6.91
C THR A 78 31.09 20.80 6.04
N TRP A 79 30.33 19.73 5.76
CA TRP A 79 30.75 18.60 4.95
C TRP A 79 30.24 18.77 3.52
N GLN A 80 31.14 18.60 2.57
CA GLN A 80 30.84 18.52 1.15
C GLN A 80 30.52 17.06 0.80
N ARG A 81 29.67 16.84 -0.22
CA ARG A 81 29.25 15.49 -0.65
C ARG A 81 30.42 14.58 -1.03
N ASN A 82 31.54 15.17 -1.41
CA ASN A 82 32.75 14.45 -1.78
C ASN A 82 33.50 13.90 -0.56
N ASP A 83 33.28 14.47 0.64
CA ASP A 83 33.95 14.05 1.89
C ASP A 83 33.36 12.74 2.47
N LEU A 84 32.20 12.28 1.96
CA LEU A 84 31.57 11.02 2.39
C LEU A 84 32.14 9.78 1.72
N HIS A 85 32.93 9.98 0.68
CA HIS A 85 33.49 8.91 -0.13
C HIS A 85 35.01 8.94 -0.02
N GLU A 86 35.52 8.85 1.21
CA GLU A 86 36.92 8.52 1.45
C GLU A 86 37.06 7.00 1.67
N ARG A 87 37.80 6.37 0.75
CA ARG A 87 38.40 5.04 0.88
C ARG A 87 39.89 5.21 0.76
#